data_AF-A0A554LS61-F1
#
_entry.id   AF-A0A554LS61-F1
#
_cell.length_a   1.000
_cell.length_b   1.000
_cell.length_c   1.000
_cell.angle_alpha   90.00
_cell.angle_beta   90.00
_cell.angle_gamma   90.00
#
_symmetry.space_group_name_H-M   'P 1'
#
loop_
_entity.id
_entity.type
_entity.pdbx_description
1 polymer ?
#
loop_
_entity_poly.entity_id
_entity_poly.type
_entity_poly.pdbx_seq_one_letter_code
_entity_poly.pdbx_strand_id
1 'polypeptide(L)'
;MIKEIFKKSWEVTWKNKFLWLFGLLIFLFSQGGEVNLFLNNFKIIGNQLNNLLYFKNFLSNNKFSILIENLKNSFFLHPFQVFIFLFFCFIIIISIIFINLSSQGGMIYCSKKLFQNKKSDFKEGFIIGIKNFWALLEIFILNNLLILASFLIFVLPFVALFIKNSSPQWFFTALLLFLLVFLPINVFIYIITRFSYCYLIIKNNKPLNSIKNSFKLFLKNWLFILKIIFLLFFIYFISLTLITILLFLINLPIILIGMILNYIISFNLFWFIIIFDLFLIIALSLTIISILTTFKYNLLVNLFNELIVDKKVDKMGKI
;
A
#
# COMPACT_ATOMS: atom_id res chain seq x y z
N MET A 1 -23.62 -11.60 -10.04
CA MET A 1 -22.88 -11.15 -8.85
C MET A 1 -21.46 -10.62 -9.11
N ILE A 2 -20.39 -11.44 -9.24
CA ILE A 2 -18.99 -10.92 -9.32
C ILE A 2 -18.81 -9.89 -10.45
N LYS A 3 -19.26 -10.22 -11.66
CA LYS A 3 -19.21 -9.31 -12.82
C LYS A 3 -19.87 -7.96 -12.54
N GLU A 4 -20.99 -7.95 -11.83
CA GLU A 4 -21.72 -6.73 -11.48
C GLU A 4 -20.99 -5.93 -10.40
N ILE A 5 -20.37 -6.60 -9.42
CA ILE A 5 -19.54 -5.93 -8.40
C ILE A 5 -18.39 -5.18 -9.07
N PHE A 6 -17.67 -5.82 -9.99
CA PHE A 6 -16.58 -5.21 -10.74
C PHE A 6 -17.08 -4.07 -11.62
N LYS A 7 -18.13 -4.30 -12.43
CA LYS A 7 -18.70 -3.29 -13.32
C LYS A 7 -19.15 -2.05 -12.56
N LYS A 8 -19.95 -2.20 -11.50
CA LYS A 8 -20.43 -1.08 -10.66
C LYS A 8 -19.27 -0.32 -10.03
N SER A 9 -18.26 -1.02 -9.53
CA SER A 9 -17.09 -0.38 -8.88
C SER A 9 -16.25 0.40 -9.87
N TRP A 10 -16.10 -0.10 -11.10
CA TRP A 10 -15.43 0.60 -12.19
C TRP A 10 -16.20 1.84 -12.62
N GLU A 11 -17.52 1.73 -12.78
CA GLU A 11 -18.37 2.87 -13.12
C GLU A 11 -18.30 3.99 -12.07
N VAL A 12 -18.36 3.65 -10.78
CA VAL A 12 -18.21 4.64 -9.70
C VAL A 12 -16.83 5.30 -9.75
N THR A 13 -15.78 4.53 -10.03
CA THR A 13 -14.40 5.03 -10.14
C THR A 13 -14.25 6.03 -11.27
N TRP A 14 -14.81 5.75 -12.45
CA TRP A 14 -14.68 6.63 -13.63
C TRP A 14 -15.59 7.85 -13.60
N LYS A 15 -16.84 7.68 -13.15
CA LYS A 15 -17.81 8.78 -13.11
C LYS A 15 -17.44 9.84 -12.07
N ASN A 16 -16.66 9.50 -11.04
CA ASN A 16 -16.35 10.38 -9.91
C ASN A 16 -14.85 10.64 -9.77
N LYS A 17 -14.29 11.50 -10.64
CA LYS A 17 -12.85 11.81 -10.72
C LYS A 17 -12.26 12.36 -9.42
N PHE A 18 -13.05 13.00 -8.56
CA PHE A 18 -12.56 13.48 -7.26
C PHE A 18 -12.10 12.33 -6.35
N LEU A 19 -12.60 11.10 -6.55
CA LEU A 19 -12.13 9.93 -5.82
C LEU A 19 -10.67 9.58 -6.16
N TRP A 20 -10.19 9.98 -7.34
CA TRP A 20 -8.79 9.77 -7.73
C TRP A 20 -7.84 10.55 -6.81
N LEU A 21 -8.24 11.72 -6.31
CA LEU A 21 -7.46 12.44 -5.31
C LEU A 21 -7.34 11.63 -4.01
N PHE A 22 -8.42 10.99 -3.56
CA PHE A 22 -8.33 10.04 -2.44
C PHE A 22 -7.43 8.87 -2.77
N GLY A 23 -7.58 8.24 -3.93
CA GLY A 23 -6.72 7.15 -4.38
C GLY A 23 -5.23 7.53 -4.41
N LEU A 24 -4.92 8.74 -4.87
CA LEU A 24 -3.56 9.30 -4.90
C LEU A 24 -3.01 9.49 -3.48
N LEU A 25 -3.75 10.14 -2.60
CA LEU A 25 -3.33 10.37 -1.20
C LEU A 25 -3.15 9.03 -0.46
N ILE A 26 -4.06 8.09 -0.69
CA ILE A 26 -3.92 6.73 -0.15
C ILE A 26 -2.66 6.10 -0.73
N PHE A 27 -2.44 6.10 -2.04
CA PHE A 27 -1.27 5.46 -2.64
C PHE A 27 0.06 6.03 -2.13
N LEU A 28 0.21 7.36 -2.14
CA LEU A 28 1.45 8.02 -1.73
C LEU A 28 1.82 7.71 -0.27
N PHE A 29 0.82 7.53 0.60
CA PHE A 29 1.03 7.44 2.04
C PHE A 29 0.67 6.09 2.66
N SER A 30 0.06 5.16 1.91
CA SER A 30 -0.35 3.81 2.34
C SER A 30 0.83 2.87 2.63
N GLN A 31 2.03 3.41 2.78
CA GLN A 31 3.31 2.70 2.77
C GLN A 31 3.52 1.99 1.44
N GLY A 32 4.66 2.25 0.80
CA GLY A 32 5.12 1.54 -0.39
C GLY A 32 5.27 0.02 -0.21
N GLY A 33 4.80 -0.59 0.88
CA GLY A 33 4.84 -2.03 1.11
C GLY A 33 3.99 -2.85 0.14
N GLU A 34 2.76 -2.44 -0.21
CA GLU A 34 1.89 -3.29 -1.06
C GLU A 34 2.45 -3.49 -2.48
N VAL A 35 3.24 -2.54 -3.00
CA VAL A 35 3.81 -2.60 -4.36
C VAL A 35 5.33 -2.82 -4.33
N ASN A 36 6.08 -2.24 -3.38
CA ASN A 36 7.52 -2.48 -3.27
C ASN A 36 7.83 -3.87 -2.75
N LEU A 37 6.99 -4.52 -1.93
CA LEU A 37 7.24 -5.92 -1.53
C LEU A 37 7.18 -6.87 -2.73
N PHE A 38 6.40 -6.58 -3.77
CA PHE A 38 6.41 -7.37 -5.00
C PHE A 38 7.51 -6.90 -5.96
N LEU A 39 7.61 -5.59 -6.25
CA LEU A 39 8.52 -5.08 -7.29
C LEU A 39 9.99 -5.01 -6.86
N ASN A 40 10.29 -4.65 -5.61
CA ASN A 40 11.68 -4.69 -5.15
C ASN A 40 12.15 -6.14 -5.04
N ASN A 41 11.29 -7.10 -4.68
CA ASN A 41 11.71 -8.50 -4.62
C ASN A 41 12.13 -9.04 -5.99
N PHE A 42 11.45 -8.70 -7.09
CA PHE A 42 11.86 -9.17 -8.43
C PHE A 42 13.19 -8.57 -8.93
N LYS A 43 13.49 -7.30 -8.63
CA LYS A 43 14.82 -6.72 -8.95
C LYS A 43 15.93 -7.20 -8.01
N ILE A 44 15.59 -7.51 -6.76
CA ILE A 44 16.57 -7.94 -5.76
C ILE A 44 16.93 -9.43 -5.97
N ILE A 45 16.05 -10.29 -6.52
CA ILE A 45 16.34 -11.73 -6.76
C ILE A 45 17.56 -11.98 -7.67
N GLY A 46 17.83 -11.12 -8.66
CA GLY A 46 19.02 -11.26 -9.51
C GLY A 46 20.35 -10.93 -8.84
N ASN A 47 20.36 -10.04 -7.82
CA ASN A 47 21.56 -9.54 -7.13
C ASN A 47 21.51 -9.80 -5.59
N GLN A 48 20.66 -10.72 -5.13
CA GLN A 48 20.23 -10.85 -3.74
C GLN A 48 21.32 -11.32 -2.78
N LEU A 49 22.18 -12.23 -3.26
CA LEU A 49 23.31 -12.72 -2.48
C LEU A 49 24.30 -11.58 -2.19
N ASN A 50 24.58 -10.72 -3.17
CA ASN A 50 25.49 -9.60 -2.98
C ASN A 50 24.92 -8.56 -2.01
N ASN A 51 23.62 -8.24 -2.07
CA ASN A 51 23.01 -7.28 -1.14
C ASN A 51 22.92 -7.80 0.31
N LEU A 52 22.65 -9.09 0.50
CA LEU A 52 22.68 -9.70 1.83
C LEU A 52 24.12 -9.81 2.36
N LEU A 53 25.09 -10.08 1.48
CA LEU A 53 26.51 -10.01 1.83
C LEU A 53 26.96 -8.58 2.11
N TYR A 54 26.45 -7.56 1.40
CA TYR A 54 26.69 -6.15 1.73
C TYR A 54 26.08 -5.76 3.07
N PHE A 55 24.88 -6.25 3.39
CA PHE A 55 24.26 -6.02 4.69
C PHE A 55 25.01 -6.75 5.81
N LYS A 56 25.43 -8.00 5.57
CA LYS A 56 26.30 -8.75 6.47
C LYS A 56 27.62 -8.01 6.68
N ASN A 57 28.26 -7.55 5.60
CA ASN A 57 29.49 -6.76 5.63
C ASN A 57 29.28 -5.39 6.30
N PHE A 58 28.11 -4.78 6.16
CA PHE A 58 27.78 -3.54 6.83
C PHE A 58 27.62 -3.73 8.35
N LEU A 59 27.00 -4.84 8.77
CA LEU A 59 26.90 -5.25 10.17
C LEU A 59 28.25 -5.72 10.73
N SER A 60 29.06 -6.44 9.96
CA SER A 60 30.33 -7.02 10.41
C SER A 60 31.51 -6.04 10.35
N ASN A 61 31.51 -5.07 9.43
CA ASN A 61 32.64 -4.16 9.23
C ASN A 61 32.55 -2.90 10.10
N ASN A 62 31.89 -2.95 11.27
CA ASN A 62 31.72 -1.80 12.17
C ASN A 62 31.10 -0.54 11.52
N LYS A 63 30.56 -0.61 10.29
CA LYS A 63 29.94 0.56 9.64
C LYS A 63 28.69 0.99 10.39
N PHE A 64 27.95 0.03 10.94
CA PHE A 64 26.83 0.30 11.81
C PHE A 64 27.25 0.97 13.12
N SER A 65 28.34 0.52 13.74
CA SER A 65 28.86 1.18 14.95
C SER A 65 29.38 2.58 14.65
N ILE A 66 30.05 2.79 13.51
CA ILE A 66 30.48 4.12 13.03
C ILE A 66 29.26 5.05 12.79
N LEU A 67 28.17 4.53 12.23
CA LEU A 67 26.94 5.32 12.07
C LEU A 67 26.30 5.69 13.42
N ILE A 68 26.23 4.75 14.36
CA ILE A 68 25.75 5.03 15.72
C ILE A 68 26.66 6.04 16.40
N GLU A 69 27.97 5.92 16.23
CA GLU A 69 28.96 6.82 16.80
C GLU A 69 28.85 8.22 16.18
N ASN A 70 28.66 8.32 14.86
CA ASN A 70 28.39 9.60 14.18
C ASN A 70 27.06 10.22 14.62
N LEU A 71 26.02 9.41 14.84
CA LEU A 71 24.73 9.88 15.38
C LEU A 71 24.88 10.35 16.83
N LYS A 72 25.63 9.62 17.66
CA LYS A 72 25.95 10.05 19.03
C LYS A 72 26.76 11.33 19.01
N ASN A 73 27.82 11.41 18.21
CA ASN A 73 28.70 12.57 18.12
C ASN A 73 27.92 13.80 17.62
N SER A 74 27.10 13.67 16.58
CA SER A 74 26.22 14.77 16.13
C SER A 74 25.19 15.17 17.19
N PHE A 75 24.65 14.22 17.96
CA PHE A 75 23.76 14.52 19.08
C PHE A 75 24.48 15.26 20.22
N PHE A 76 25.73 14.90 20.55
CA PHE A 76 26.51 15.58 21.60
C PHE A 76 27.05 16.94 21.16
N LEU A 77 27.49 17.07 19.91
CA LEU A 77 28.02 18.33 19.36
C LEU A 77 26.91 19.34 19.08
N HIS A 78 25.75 18.86 18.62
CA HIS A 78 24.65 19.69 18.11
C HIS A 78 23.26 19.20 18.59
N PRO A 79 23.01 19.11 19.92
CA PRO A 79 21.79 18.50 20.45
C PRO A 79 20.52 19.23 20.00
N PHE A 80 20.57 20.55 19.90
CA PHE A 80 19.43 21.36 19.51
C PHE A 80 19.04 21.17 18.03
N GLN A 81 20.02 21.14 17.12
CA GLN A 81 19.79 20.91 15.69
C GLN A 81 19.22 19.51 15.45
N VAL A 82 19.77 18.49 16.12
CA VAL A 82 19.27 17.11 16.01
C VAL A 82 17.85 17.02 16.56
N PHE A 83 17.55 17.67 17.69
CA PHE A 83 16.19 17.71 18.24
C PHE A 83 15.19 18.37 17.29
N ILE A 84 15.52 19.54 16.72
CA ILE A 84 14.68 20.21 15.72
C ILE A 84 14.44 19.29 14.52
N PHE A 85 15.50 18.67 13.99
CA PHE A 85 15.39 17.77 12.84
C PHE A 85 14.47 16.57 13.14
N LEU A 86 14.65 15.92 14.30
CA LEU A 86 13.79 14.82 14.73
C LEU A 86 12.34 15.26 14.93
N PHE A 87 12.12 16.44 15.50
CA PHE A 87 10.80 17.02 15.69
C PHE A 87 10.09 17.29 14.35
N PHE A 88 10.79 17.87 13.37
CA PHE A 88 10.26 18.05 12.01
C PHE A 88 9.95 16.72 11.33
N CYS A 89 10.84 15.73 11.42
CA CYS A 89 10.60 14.39 10.88
C CYS A 89 9.36 13.75 11.52
N PHE A 90 9.20 13.89 12.83
CA PHE A 90 8.04 13.38 13.56
C PHE A 90 6.73 14.04 13.10
N ILE A 91 6.70 15.36 12.93
CA ILE A 91 5.54 16.10 12.39
C ILE A 91 5.19 15.60 10.98
N ILE A 92 6.19 15.43 10.11
CA ILE A 92 5.98 14.96 8.73
C ILE A 92 5.38 13.55 8.75
N ILE A 93 5.92 12.63 9.55
CA ILE A 93 5.41 11.25 9.66
C ILE A 93 3.96 11.24 10.16
N ILE A 94 3.65 12.00 11.21
CA ILE A 94 2.28 12.09 11.73
C ILE A 94 1.34 12.68 10.69
N SER A 95 1.76 13.73 9.99
CA SER A 95 0.96 14.38 8.94
C SER A 95 0.66 13.42 7.80
N ILE A 96 1.65 12.60 7.39
CA ILE A 96 1.50 11.55 6.38
C ILE A 96 0.47 10.49 6.83
N ILE A 97 0.60 9.99 8.06
CA ILE A 97 -0.34 9.00 8.62
C ILE A 97 -1.75 9.60 8.72
N PHE A 98 -1.86 10.86 9.14
CA PHE A 98 -3.10 11.60 9.27
C PHE A 98 -3.83 11.74 7.94
N ILE A 99 -3.14 12.22 6.91
CA ILE A 99 -3.70 12.40 5.57
C ILE A 99 -4.10 11.05 4.98
N ASN A 100 -3.24 10.02 5.12
CA ASN A 100 -3.54 8.68 4.62
C ASN A 100 -4.83 8.11 5.22
N LEU A 101 -4.91 8.01 6.55
CA LEU A 101 -6.05 7.41 7.22
C LEU A 101 -7.34 8.22 7.01
N SER A 102 -7.25 9.55 7.00
CA SER A 102 -8.39 10.41 6.69
C SER A 102 -8.87 10.19 5.25
N SER A 103 -7.96 10.04 4.29
CA SER A 103 -8.31 9.75 2.90
C SER A 103 -8.94 8.36 2.72
N GLN A 104 -8.45 7.34 3.42
CA GLN A 104 -9.07 6.01 3.43
C GLN A 104 -10.50 6.07 3.99
N GLY A 105 -10.68 6.83 5.08
CA GLY A 105 -11.98 7.01 5.71
C GLY A 105 -12.99 7.72 4.80
N GLY A 106 -12.55 8.83 4.19
CA GLY A 106 -13.36 9.59 3.23
C GLY A 106 -13.71 8.79 1.99
N MET A 107 -12.74 8.05 1.43
CA MET A 107 -12.95 7.17 0.29
C MET A 107 -14.07 6.17 0.56
N ILE A 108 -14.01 5.43 1.67
CA ILE A 108 -15.02 4.43 2.04
C ILE A 108 -16.41 5.06 2.18
N TYR A 109 -16.49 6.23 2.81
CA TYR A 109 -17.75 6.96 2.98
C TYR A 109 -18.35 7.40 1.63
N CYS A 110 -17.56 8.07 0.80
CA CYS A 110 -17.99 8.55 -0.52
C CYS A 110 -18.42 7.37 -1.40
N SER A 111 -17.65 6.28 -1.44
CA SER A 111 -18.00 5.06 -2.17
C SER A 111 -19.37 4.53 -1.76
N LYS A 112 -19.63 4.41 -0.45
CA LYS A 112 -20.93 3.95 0.07
C LYS A 112 -22.08 4.85 -0.43
N LYS A 113 -21.93 6.17 -0.36
CA LYS A 113 -22.95 7.11 -0.84
C LYS A 113 -23.20 6.98 -2.34
N LEU A 114 -22.14 6.88 -3.13
CA LEU A 114 -22.22 6.77 -4.58
C LEU A 114 -22.89 5.46 -5.02
N PHE A 115 -22.65 4.35 -4.33
CA PHE A 115 -23.38 3.10 -4.56
C PHE A 115 -24.88 3.19 -4.19
N GLN A 116 -25.26 4.15 -3.36
CA GLN A 116 -26.66 4.47 -3.04
C GLN A 116 -27.24 5.56 -3.96
N ASN A 117 -26.56 5.89 -5.06
CA ASN A 117 -26.90 6.99 -5.98
C ASN A 117 -27.02 8.36 -5.28
N LYS A 118 -26.36 8.55 -4.13
CA LYS A 118 -26.28 9.83 -3.42
C LYS A 118 -25.06 10.59 -3.87
N LYS A 119 -25.21 11.91 -4.06
CA LYS A 119 -24.08 12.81 -4.32
C LYS A 119 -23.14 12.85 -3.11
N SER A 120 -21.84 12.98 -3.39
CA SER A 120 -20.80 13.19 -2.39
C SER A 120 -19.66 13.95 -3.06
N ASP A 121 -18.88 14.68 -2.26
CA ASP A 121 -17.73 15.44 -2.72
C ASP A 121 -16.48 15.10 -1.88
N PHE A 122 -15.34 15.64 -2.30
CA PHE A 122 -14.07 15.41 -1.61
C PHE A 122 -14.08 16.00 -0.19
N LYS A 123 -14.63 17.20 -0.02
CA LYS A 123 -14.62 17.92 1.25
C LYS A 123 -15.41 17.17 2.32
N GLU A 124 -16.63 16.72 1.99
CA GLU A 124 -17.47 15.94 2.89
C GLU A 124 -16.78 14.62 3.27
N GLY A 125 -16.25 13.90 2.28
CA GLY A 125 -15.51 12.66 2.51
C GLY A 125 -14.33 12.87 3.46
N PHE A 126 -13.49 13.88 3.19
CA PHE A 126 -12.30 14.14 3.99
C PHE A 126 -12.65 14.55 5.43
N ILE A 127 -13.69 15.38 5.63
CA ILE A 127 -14.18 15.72 6.98
C ILE A 127 -14.60 14.47 7.76
N ILE A 128 -15.26 13.51 7.12
CA ILE A 128 -15.68 12.27 7.77
C ILE A 128 -14.50 11.35 8.04
N GLY A 129 -13.50 11.36 7.16
CA GLY A 129 -12.21 10.74 7.39
C GLY A 129 -11.53 11.28 8.65
N ILE A 130 -11.42 12.61 8.77
CA ILE A 130 -10.83 13.29 9.93
C ILE A 130 -11.60 12.94 11.22
N LYS A 131 -12.94 12.97 11.19
CA LYS A 131 -13.79 12.64 12.35
C LYS A 131 -13.54 11.22 12.87
N ASN A 132 -13.20 10.28 11.99
CA ASN A 132 -12.93 8.89 12.34
C ASN A 132 -11.44 8.57 12.44
N PHE A 133 -10.55 9.56 12.34
CA PHE A 133 -9.11 9.36 12.25
C PHE A 133 -8.56 8.51 13.40
N TRP A 134 -8.89 8.85 14.65
CA TRP A 134 -8.40 8.14 15.84
C TRP A 134 -8.84 6.67 15.85
N ALA A 135 -10.10 6.43 15.53
CA ALA A 135 -10.65 5.09 15.48
C ALA A 135 -10.04 4.24 14.34
N LEU A 136 -9.71 4.86 13.20
CA LEU A 136 -8.97 4.22 12.11
C LEU A 136 -7.50 3.96 12.48
N LEU A 137 -6.88 4.89 13.22
CA LEU A 137 -5.51 4.78 13.72
C LEU A 137 -5.36 3.63 14.70
N GLU A 138 -6.32 3.41 15.60
CA GLU A 138 -6.34 2.26 16.49
C GLU A 138 -6.30 0.93 15.72
N ILE A 139 -7.18 0.77 14.72
CA ILE A 139 -7.18 -0.43 13.87
C ILE A 139 -5.86 -0.55 13.09
N PHE A 140 -5.32 0.57 12.59
CA PHE A 140 -4.04 0.58 11.86
C PHE A 140 -2.87 0.11 12.74
N ILE A 141 -2.76 0.62 13.97
CA ILE A 141 -1.71 0.24 14.92
C ILE A 141 -1.84 -1.24 15.27
N LEU A 142 -3.04 -1.71 15.64
CA LEU A 142 -3.29 -3.11 15.96
C LEU A 142 -2.92 -4.04 14.80
N ASN A 143 -3.31 -3.66 13.58
CA ASN A 143 -2.97 -4.39 12.36
C ASN A 143 -1.46 -4.50 12.14
N ASN A 144 -0.73 -3.39 12.28
CA ASN A 144 0.72 -3.38 12.07
C ASN A 144 1.46 -4.14 13.17
N LEU A 145 0.96 -4.12 14.41
CA LEU A 145 1.48 -4.96 15.49
C LEU A 145 1.30 -6.44 15.18
N LEU A 146 0.17 -6.85 14.59
CA LEU A 146 -0.05 -8.25 14.18
C LEU A 146 0.88 -8.69 13.04
N ILE A 147 1.12 -7.81 12.06
CA ILE A 147 2.08 -8.08 10.96
C ILE A 147 3.52 -8.16 11.50
N LEU A 148 3.88 -7.27 12.43
CA LEU A 148 5.20 -7.31 13.05
C LEU A 148 5.37 -8.58 13.91
N ALA A 149 4.35 -8.96 14.68
CA ALA A 149 4.36 -10.19 15.46
C ALA A 149 4.49 -11.43 14.56
N SER A 150 3.75 -11.50 13.44
CA SER A 150 3.86 -12.63 12.51
C SER A 150 5.26 -12.70 11.87
N PHE A 151 5.88 -11.56 11.56
CA PHE A 151 7.25 -11.52 11.05
C PHE A 151 8.27 -12.02 12.08
N LEU A 152 8.18 -11.54 13.33
CA LEU A 152 9.08 -11.94 14.42
C LEU A 152 8.99 -13.43 14.74
N ILE A 153 7.79 -14.01 14.64
CA ILE A 153 7.56 -15.43 14.97
C ILE A 153 8.01 -16.34 13.81
N PHE A 154 7.62 -16.03 12.57
CA PHE A 154 7.78 -16.98 11.47
C PHE A 154 9.05 -16.76 10.63
N VAL A 155 9.50 -15.53 10.46
CA VAL A 155 10.57 -15.18 9.50
C VAL A 155 11.89 -14.87 10.20
N LEU A 156 11.85 -14.04 11.26
CA LEU A 156 13.06 -13.57 11.95
C LEU A 156 13.99 -14.71 12.44
N PRO A 157 13.51 -15.81 13.04
CA PRO A 157 14.40 -16.86 13.55
C PRO A 157 15.26 -17.49 12.45
N PHE A 158 14.69 -17.70 11.26
CA PHE A 158 15.38 -18.31 10.13
C PHE A 158 16.34 -17.33 9.46
N VAL A 159 15.98 -16.04 9.40
CA VAL A 159 16.91 -14.99 8.98
C VAL A 159 18.11 -14.91 9.92
N ALA A 160 17.88 -14.99 11.23
CA ALA A 160 18.97 -14.99 12.23
C ALA A 160 19.88 -16.22 12.08
N LEU A 161 19.32 -17.41 11.87
CA LEU A 161 20.08 -18.64 11.60
C LEU A 161 20.89 -18.55 10.30
N PHE A 162 20.33 -17.95 9.25
CA PHE A 162 21.05 -17.68 8.00
C PHE A 162 22.25 -16.75 8.24
N ILE A 163 22.07 -15.65 8.97
CA ILE A 163 23.16 -14.71 9.26
C ILE A 163 24.29 -15.40 10.05
N LYS A 164 23.92 -16.23 11.04
CA LYS A 164 24.89 -16.95 11.89
C LYS A 164 25.67 -18.01 11.11
N ASN A 165 24.98 -18.84 10.33
CA ASN A 165 25.59 -20.03 9.72
C ASN A 165 26.05 -19.81 8.27
N SER A 166 25.58 -18.74 7.62
CA SER A 166 25.82 -18.43 6.19
C SER A 166 25.50 -19.58 5.23
N SER A 167 24.67 -20.54 5.65
CA SER A 167 24.33 -21.69 4.81
C SER A 167 23.14 -21.37 3.90
N PRO A 168 23.20 -21.73 2.60
CA PRO A 168 22.12 -21.46 1.66
C PRO A 168 20.81 -22.18 2.06
N GLN A 169 20.90 -23.29 2.78
CA GLN A 169 19.72 -24.03 3.25
C GLN A 169 18.83 -23.18 4.18
N TRP A 170 19.41 -22.40 5.10
CA TRP A 170 18.64 -21.52 5.98
C TRP A 170 17.98 -20.35 5.22
N PHE A 171 18.62 -19.88 4.14
CA PHE A 171 18.01 -18.89 3.27
C PHE A 171 16.78 -19.44 2.55
N PHE A 172 16.90 -20.63 1.95
CA PHE A 172 15.77 -21.28 1.26
C PHE A 172 14.62 -21.61 2.21
N THR A 173 14.90 -22.07 3.44
CA THR A 173 13.84 -22.32 4.44
C THR A 173 13.15 -21.03 4.88
N ALA A 174 13.91 -19.95 5.13
CA ALA A 174 13.35 -18.64 5.43
C ALA A 174 12.45 -18.12 4.30
N LEU A 175 12.89 -18.27 3.05
CA LEU A 175 12.15 -17.86 1.85
C LEU A 175 10.86 -18.67 1.69
N LEU A 176 10.91 -20.00 1.89
CA LEU A 176 9.73 -20.87 1.86
C LEU A 176 8.72 -20.49 2.93
N LEU A 177 9.16 -20.26 4.17
CA LEU A 177 8.28 -19.83 5.27
C LEU A 177 7.68 -18.45 5.02
N PHE A 178 8.47 -17.52 4.49
CA PHE A 178 7.99 -16.21 4.09
C PHE A 178 6.85 -16.31 3.06
N LEU A 179 7.03 -17.15 2.03
CA LEU A 179 6.07 -17.29 0.94
C LEU A 179 4.83 -18.11 1.32
N LEU A 180 5.00 -19.22 2.05
CA LEU A 180 3.92 -20.15 2.38
C LEU A 180 3.14 -19.77 3.63
N VAL A 181 3.75 -19.07 4.59
CA VAL A 181 3.13 -18.78 5.90
C VAL A 181 2.90 -17.28 6.09
N PHE A 182 3.97 -16.48 6.00
CA PHE A 182 3.88 -15.04 6.30
C PHE A 182 3.00 -14.29 5.29
N LEU A 183 3.14 -14.56 3.99
CA LEU A 183 2.38 -13.89 2.94
C LEU A 183 0.85 -14.16 3.08
N PRO A 184 0.35 -15.41 3.20
CA PRO A 184 -1.08 -15.66 3.43
C PRO A 184 -1.63 -15.01 4.69
N ILE A 185 -0.87 -15.04 5.80
CA ILE A 185 -1.27 -14.38 7.06
C ILE A 185 -1.43 -12.87 6.85
N ASN A 186 -0.50 -12.22 6.14
CA ASN A 186 -0.60 -10.79 5.86
C ASN A 186 -1.76 -10.45 4.92
N VAL A 187 -2.05 -11.29 3.92
CA VAL A 187 -3.24 -11.13 3.08
C VAL A 187 -4.50 -11.22 3.92
N PHE A 188 -4.58 -12.20 4.83
CA PHE A 188 -5.69 -12.34 5.76
C PHE A 188 -5.88 -11.12 6.66
N ILE A 189 -4.80 -10.67 7.30
CA ILE A 189 -4.77 -9.47 8.17
C ILE A 189 -5.21 -8.23 7.38
N TYR A 190 -4.70 -8.06 6.15
CA TYR A 190 -5.07 -6.96 5.25
C TYR A 190 -6.59 -6.93 4.99
N ILE A 191 -7.20 -8.07 4.67
CA ILE A 191 -8.64 -8.16 4.37
C ILE A 191 -9.48 -7.77 5.59
N ILE A 192 -9.12 -8.32 6.75
CA ILE A 192 -9.79 -8.00 8.02
C ILE A 192 -9.75 -6.50 8.26
N THR A 193 -8.59 -5.87 8.08
CA THR A 193 -8.43 -4.42 8.31
C THR A 193 -9.27 -3.59 7.35
N ARG A 194 -9.28 -3.92 6.05
CA ARG A 194 -10.12 -3.22 5.07
C ARG A 194 -11.62 -3.33 5.39
N PHE A 195 -12.09 -4.51 5.81
CA PHE A 195 -13.48 -4.67 6.24
C PHE A 195 -13.76 -4.07 7.62
N SER A 196 -12.77 -3.96 8.49
CA SER A 196 -12.90 -3.27 9.78
C SER A 196 -13.12 -1.79 9.57
N TYR A 197 -12.38 -1.17 8.64
CA TYR A 197 -12.63 0.22 8.23
C TYR A 197 -14.05 0.40 7.68
N CYS A 198 -14.52 -0.54 6.85
CA CYS A 198 -15.90 -0.52 6.36
C CYS A 198 -16.90 -0.61 7.53
N TYR A 199 -16.75 -1.55 8.47
CA TYR A 199 -17.63 -1.62 9.64
C TYR A 199 -17.60 -0.35 10.48
N LEU A 200 -16.43 0.24 10.69
CA LEU A 200 -16.27 1.46 11.47
C LEU A 200 -17.02 2.62 10.81
N ILE A 201 -16.81 2.86 9.51
CA ILE A 201 -17.34 4.05 8.83
C ILE A 201 -18.80 3.85 8.38
N ILE A 202 -19.15 2.65 7.93
CA ILE A 202 -20.47 2.37 7.35
C ILE A 202 -21.49 2.05 8.44
N LYS A 203 -21.07 1.38 9.53
CA LYS A 203 -21.92 0.93 10.64
C LYS A 203 -21.67 1.68 11.95
N ASN A 204 -20.71 2.61 12.01
CA ASN A 204 -20.35 3.37 13.23
C ASN A 204 -19.99 2.45 14.42
N ASN A 205 -19.38 1.30 14.13
CA ASN A 205 -18.94 0.36 15.17
C ASN A 205 -17.67 0.87 15.87
N LYS A 206 -17.51 0.53 17.15
CA LYS A 206 -16.23 0.71 17.87
C LYS A 206 -15.10 -0.09 17.18
N PRO A 207 -13.83 0.36 17.26
CA PRO A 207 -12.69 -0.29 16.59
C PRO A 207 -12.57 -1.80 16.82
N LEU A 208 -12.55 -2.25 18.08
CA LEU A 208 -12.47 -3.67 18.43
C LEU A 208 -13.66 -4.50 17.91
N ASN A 209 -14.87 -3.94 18.01
CA ASN A 209 -16.07 -4.59 17.48
C ASN A 209 -16.03 -4.68 15.95
N SER A 210 -15.43 -3.70 15.29
CA SER A 210 -15.24 -3.70 13.83
C SER A 210 -14.31 -4.82 13.39
N ILE A 211 -13.21 -5.05 14.12
CA ILE A 211 -12.28 -6.17 13.88
C ILE A 211 -12.95 -7.52 14.12
N LYS A 212 -13.70 -7.66 15.23
CA LYS A 212 -14.43 -8.91 15.52
C LYS A 212 -15.49 -9.22 14.45
N ASN A 213 -16.20 -8.19 13.98
CA ASN A 213 -17.22 -8.34 12.96
C ASN A 213 -16.64 -8.60 11.57
N SER A 214 -15.51 -7.98 11.22
CA SER A 214 -14.80 -8.25 9.95
C SER A 214 -14.23 -9.67 9.92
N PHE A 215 -13.66 -10.16 11.01
CA PHE A 215 -13.21 -11.55 11.15
C PHE A 215 -14.36 -12.54 10.94
N LYS A 216 -15.51 -12.33 11.61
CA LYS A 216 -16.72 -13.14 11.42
C LYS A 216 -17.27 -13.06 9.99
N LEU A 217 -17.22 -11.88 9.36
CA LEU A 217 -17.65 -11.70 7.97
C LEU A 217 -16.74 -12.45 7.00
N PHE A 218 -15.43 -12.40 7.23
CA PHE A 218 -14.43 -13.12 6.45
C PHE A 218 -14.64 -14.63 6.56
N LEU A 219 -14.65 -15.19 7.78
CA LEU A 219 -14.81 -16.64 7.96
C LEU A 219 -16.09 -17.19 7.31
N LYS A 220 -17.21 -16.44 7.36
CA LYS A 220 -18.46 -16.88 6.71
C LYS A 220 -18.32 -16.95 5.18
N ASN A 221 -17.52 -16.07 4.56
CA ASN A 221 -17.50 -15.89 3.10
C ASN A 221 -16.09 -16.00 2.50
N TRP A 222 -15.17 -16.71 3.15
CA TRP A 222 -13.73 -16.62 2.88
C TRP A 222 -13.37 -16.98 1.44
N LEU A 223 -13.96 -18.06 0.89
CA LEU A 223 -13.75 -18.47 -0.50
C LEU A 223 -14.15 -17.39 -1.51
N PHE A 224 -15.31 -16.75 -1.31
CA PHE A 224 -15.80 -15.71 -2.21
C PHE A 224 -14.94 -14.45 -2.15
N ILE A 225 -14.54 -14.04 -0.94
CA ILE A 225 -13.65 -12.90 -0.72
C ILE A 225 -12.28 -13.16 -1.35
N LEU A 226 -11.69 -14.34 -1.13
CA LEU A 226 -10.41 -14.72 -1.73
C LEU A 226 -10.48 -14.73 -3.26
N LYS A 227 -11.57 -15.26 -3.86
CA LYS A 227 -11.75 -15.24 -5.33
C LYS A 227 -11.72 -13.81 -5.87
N ILE A 228 -12.38 -12.87 -5.21
CA ILE A 228 -12.40 -11.46 -5.64
C ILE A 228 -11.03 -10.81 -5.49
N ILE A 229 -10.33 -11.07 -4.39
CA ILE A 229 -8.99 -10.51 -4.15
C ILE A 229 -7.99 -11.09 -5.14
N PHE A 230 -8.09 -12.37 -5.46
CA PHE A 230 -7.27 -13.02 -6.47
C PHE A 230 -7.50 -12.41 -7.86
N LEU A 231 -8.76 -12.16 -8.26
CA LEU A 231 -9.06 -11.44 -9.50
C LEU A 231 -8.51 -10.01 -9.48
N LEU A 232 -8.61 -9.32 -8.34
CA LEU A 232 -8.06 -7.98 -8.16
C LEU A 232 -6.53 -8.00 -8.30
N PHE A 233 -5.85 -9.00 -7.75
CA PHE A 233 -4.42 -9.22 -7.94
C PHE A 233 -4.05 -9.33 -9.43
N PHE A 234 -4.78 -10.14 -10.21
CA PHE A 234 -4.54 -10.24 -11.66
C PHE A 234 -4.74 -8.92 -12.40
N ILE A 235 -5.80 -8.17 -12.08
CA ILE A 235 -6.05 -6.86 -12.68
C ILE A 235 -4.92 -5.88 -12.35
N TYR A 236 -4.44 -5.88 -11.10
CA TYR A 236 -3.28 -5.08 -10.71
C TYR A 236 -2.02 -5.51 -11.44
N PHE A 237 -1.75 -6.80 -11.54
CA PHE A 237 -0.60 -7.33 -12.25
C PHE A 237 -0.61 -6.92 -13.73
N ILE A 238 -1.73 -7.16 -14.43
CA ILE A 238 -1.89 -6.82 -15.86
C ILE A 238 -1.83 -5.30 -16.08
N SER A 239 -2.46 -4.50 -15.22
CA SER A 239 -2.41 -3.05 -15.35
C SER A 239 -0.99 -2.52 -15.14
N LEU A 240 -0.26 -3.00 -14.13
CA LEU A 240 1.13 -2.62 -13.90
C LEU A 240 2.05 -3.01 -15.06
N THR A 241 1.91 -4.22 -15.62
CA THR A 241 2.71 -4.63 -16.78
C THR A 241 2.40 -3.77 -18.00
N LEU A 242 1.12 -3.52 -18.30
CA LEU A 242 0.72 -2.63 -19.39
C LEU A 242 1.24 -1.21 -19.22
N ILE A 243 1.21 -0.66 -18.00
CA ILE A 243 1.76 0.67 -17.70
C ILE A 243 3.26 0.68 -17.96
N THR A 244 4.01 -0.33 -17.50
CA THR A 244 5.46 -0.38 -17.74
C THR A 244 5.80 -0.46 -19.22
N ILE A 245 5.04 -1.22 -20.01
CA ILE A 245 5.22 -1.31 -21.47
C ILE A 245 4.90 0.04 -22.11
N LEU A 246 3.79 0.67 -21.73
CA LEU A 246 3.37 1.96 -22.28
C LEU A 246 4.37 3.08 -21.95
N LEU A 247 4.86 3.14 -20.71
CA LEU A 247 5.92 4.07 -20.33
C LEU A 247 7.21 3.82 -21.11
N PHE A 248 7.61 2.55 -21.28
CA PHE A 248 8.79 2.21 -22.09
C PHE A 248 8.63 2.68 -23.55
N LEU A 249 7.46 2.46 -24.15
CA LEU A 249 7.17 2.87 -25.53
C LEU A 249 7.14 4.40 -25.69
N ILE A 250 6.70 5.15 -24.67
CA ILE A 250 6.68 6.62 -24.68
C ILE A 250 8.09 7.20 -24.47
N ASN A 251 8.87 6.63 -23.55
CA ASN A 251 10.19 7.17 -23.20
C ASN A 251 11.22 6.95 -24.31
N LEU A 252 11.15 5.82 -25.03
CA LEU A 252 12.09 5.49 -26.10
C LEU A 252 12.23 6.61 -27.15
N PRO A 253 11.15 7.11 -27.79
CA PRO A 253 11.26 8.20 -28.75
C PRO A 253 11.74 9.50 -28.10
N ILE A 254 11.35 9.80 -26.85
CA ILE A 254 11.77 11.03 -26.15
C ILE A 254 13.28 11.01 -25.90
N ILE A 255 13.83 9.88 -25.48
CA ILE A 255 15.27 9.69 -25.28
C ILE A 255 16.02 9.82 -26.61
N LEU A 256 15.52 9.21 -27.68
CA LEU A 256 16.13 9.33 -29.01
C LEU A 256 16.15 10.79 -29.51
N ILE A 257 15.05 11.51 -29.36
CA ILE A 257 14.97 12.94 -29.67
C ILE A 257 15.97 13.72 -28.82
N GLY A 258 16.07 13.41 -27.52
CA GLY A 258 17.07 13.99 -26.63
C GLY A 258 18.50 13.78 -27.13
N MET A 259 18.84 12.56 -27.56
CA MET A 259 20.17 12.23 -28.10
C MET A 259 20.47 12.99 -29.41
N ILE A 260 19.50 13.09 -30.31
CA ILE A 260 19.64 13.84 -31.56
C ILE A 260 19.86 15.33 -31.27
N LEU A 261 19.08 15.92 -30.36
CA LEU A 261 19.20 17.34 -29.99
C LEU A 261 20.49 17.66 -29.22
N ASN A 262 21.01 16.70 -28.43
CA ASN A 262 22.33 16.80 -27.82
C ASN A 262 23.43 16.95 -28.88
N TYR A 263 23.31 16.16 -29.96
CA TYR A 263 24.30 16.16 -31.04
C TYR A 263 24.23 17.43 -31.90
N ILE A 264 23.02 17.93 -32.18
CA ILE A 264 22.82 19.07 -33.09
C ILE A 264 22.96 20.43 -32.39
N ILE A 265 22.44 20.57 -31.16
CA ILE A 265 22.24 21.88 -30.54
C ILE A 265 23.11 22.07 -29.29
N SER A 266 22.80 21.36 -28.20
CA SER A 266 23.56 21.52 -26.94
C SER A 266 23.23 20.43 -25.91
N PHE A 267 24.19 20.20 -25.01
CA PHE A 267 24.04 19.30 -23.85
C PHE A 267 22.98 19.75 -22.84
N ASN A 268 22.72 21.05 -22.71
CA ASN A 268 21.72 21.54 -21.76
C ASN A 268 20.30 21.14 -22.18
N LEU A 269 19.98 21.18 -23.47
CA LEU A 269 18.66 20.78 -23.98
C LEU A 269 18.37 19.30 -23.76
N PHE A 270 19.38 18.43 -23.84
CA PHE A 270 19.26 17.02 -23.52
C PHE A 270 18.76 16.79 -22.09
N TRP A 271 19.35 17.48 -21.11
CA TRP A 271 18.91 17.39 -19.71
C TRP A 271 17.51 17.93 -19.49
N PHE A 272 17.14 19.04 -20.16
CA PHE A 272 15.77 19.54 -20.10
C PHE A 272 14.75 18.50 -20.58
N ILE A 273 15.06 17.78 -21.66
CA ILE A 273 14.20 16.71 -22.19
C ILE A 273 14.11 15.54 -21.22
N ILE A 274 15.24 15.11 -20.64
CA ILE A 274 15.24 14.03 -19.63
C ILE A 274 14.41 14.41 -18.41
N ILE A 275 14.57 15.63 -17.89
CA ILE A 275 13.80 16.10 -16.73
C ILE A 275 12.31 16.14 -17.05
N PHE A 276 11.95 16.60 -18.25
CA PHE A 276 10.57 16.59 -18.73
C PHE A 276 10.00 15.18 -18.85
N ASP A 277 10.77 14.24 -19.43
CA ASP A 277 10.41 12.82 -19.54
C ASP A 277 10.17 12.20 -18.15
N LEU A 278 11.08 12.43 -17.21
CA LEU A 278 10.94 11.97 -15.82
C LEU A 278 9.67 12.52 -15.16
N PHE A 279 9.38 13.81 -15.35
CA PHE A 279 8.16 14.41 -14.82
C PHE A 279 6.89 13.76 -15.42
N LEU A 280 6.90 13.50 -16.74
CA LEU A 280 5.80 12.85 -17.45
C LEU A 280 5.58 11.42 -16.94
N ILE A 281 6.65 10.63 -16.76
CA ILE A 281 6.59 9.28 -16.20
C ILE A 281 5.98 9.29 -14.80
N ILE A 282 6.42 10.21 -13.94
CA ILE A 282 5.91 10.35 -12.58
C ILE A 282 4.43 10.73 -12.61
N ALA A 283 4.02 11.70 -13.43
CA ALA A 283 2.63 12.12 -13.55
C ALA A 283 1.70 10.99 -14.06
N LEU A 284 2.10 10.27 -15.11
CA LEU A 284 1.33 9.15 -15.65
C LEU A 284 1.25 7.99 -14.68
N SER A 285 2.37 7.61 -14.04
CA SER A 285 2.35 6.52 -13.06
C SER A 285 1.46 6.86 -11.86
N LEU A 286 1.55 8.08 -11.32
CA LEU A 286 0.71 8.51 -10.20
C LEU A 286 -0.78 8.53 -10.54
N THR A 287 -1.16 9.01 -11.73
CA THR A 287 -2.58 9.04 -12.14
C THR A 287 -3.15 7.64 -12.31
N ILE A 288 -2.42 6.72 -12.94
CA ILE A 288 -2.95 5.36 -13.15
C ILE A 288 -3.03 4.60 -11.83
N ILE A 289 -2.02 4.72 -10.97
CA ILE A 289 -2.04 4.08 -9.66
C ILE A 289 -3.16 4.66 -8.77
N SER A 290 -3.40 5.97 -8.86
CA SER A 290 -4.55 6.63 -8.23
C SER A 290 -5.89 6.03 -8.68
N ILE A 291 -6.08 5.79 -9.99
CA ILE A 291 -7.30 5.16 -10.51
C ILE A 291 -7.44 3.72 -10.00
N LEU A 292 -6.36 2.93 -10.03
CA LEU A 292 -6.36 1.54 -9.58
C LEU A 292 -6.68 1.44 -8.08
N THR A 293 -6.04 2.27 -7.26
CA THR A 293 -6.33 2.33 -5.81
C THR A 293 -7.77 2.74 -5.55
N THR A 294 -8.29 3.73 -6.27
CA THR A 294 -9.69 4.12 -6.20
C THR A 294 -10.62 2.95 -6.50
N PHE A 295 -10.33 2.23 -7.59
CA PHE A 295 -11.08 1.04 -8.00
C PHE A 295 -11.05 -0.05 -6.93
N LYS A 296 -9.88 -0.35 -6.35
CA LYS A 296 -9.72 -1.33 -5.27
C LYS A 296 -10.61 -1.02 -4.06
N TYR A 297 -10.63 0.23 -3.61
CA TYR A 297 -11.47 0.63 -2.48
C TYR A 297 -12.96 0.55 -2.81
N ASN A 298 -13.36 1.08 -3.98
CA ASN A 298 -14.75 0.98 -4.44
C ASN A 298 -15.22 -0.48 -4.48
N LEU A 299 -14.38 -1.37 -4.99
CA LEU A 299 -14.68 -2.80 -5.10
C LEU A 299 -14.82 -3.47 -3.74
N LEU A 300 -13.92 -3.19 -2.79
CA LEU A 300 -14.01 -3.73 -1.43
C LEU A 300 -15.24 -3.20 -0.67
N VAL A 301 -15.59 -1.92 -0.84
CA VAL A 301 -16.80 -1.34 -0.23
C VAL A 301 -18.07 -1.95 -0.83
N ASN A 302 -18.10 -2.14 -2.15
CA ASN A 302 -19.23 -2.77 -2.81
C ASN A 302 -19.40 -4.23 -2.37
N LEU A 303 -18.30 -5.00 -2.37
CA LEU A 303 -18.26 -6.35 -1.85
C LEU A 303 -18.78 -6.43 -0.41
N PHE A 304 -18.32 -5.52 0.45
CA PHE A 304 -18.77 -5.44 1.83
C PHE A 304 -20.28 -5.21 1.96
N ASN A 305 -20.85 -4.32 1.13
CA ASN A 305 -22.29 -4.05 1.13
C ASN A 305 -23.08 -5.29 0.71
N GLU A 306 -22.69 -5.96 -0.38
CA GLU A 306 -23.35 -7.17 -0.87
C GLU A 306 -23.32 -8.30 0.20
N LEU A 307 -22.16 -8.55 0.81
CA LEU A 307 -22.00 -9.60 1.85
C LEU A 307 -22.80 -9.33 3.14
N ILE A 308 -23.14 -8.06 3.43
CA ILE A 308 -24.00 -7.70 4.56
C ILE A 308 -25.49 -7.78 4.18
N VAL A 309 -25.84 -7.48 2.93
CA VAL A 309 -27.22 -7.57 2.43
C VAL A 309 -27.66 -9.02 2.33
N ASP A 310 -26.83 -9.93 1.81
CA ASP A 310 -27.14 -11.37 1.73
C ASP A 310 -27.44 -11.98 3.10
N LYS A 311 -26.80 -11.48 4.18
CA LYS A 311 -27.11 -11.88 5.56
C LYS A 311 -28.51 -11.47 6.03
N LYS A 312 -29.12 -10.43 5.45
CA LYS A 312 -30.50 -10.05 5.78
C LYS A 312 -31.51 -11.00 5.12
N VAL A 313 -31.24 -11.43 3.90
CA VAL A 313 -32.12 -12.36 3.16
C VAL A 313 -32.13 -13.74 3.81
N ASP A 314 -30.96 -14.28 4.18
CA ASP A 314 -30.83 -15.56 4.93
C ASP A 314 -31.56 -15.56 6.29
N LYS A 315 -31.69 -14.39 6.93
CA LYS A 315 -32.37 -14.24 8.23
C LYS A 315 -33.89 -14.05 8.09
N MET A 316 -34.35 -13.52 6.96
CA MET A 316 -35.79 -13.37 6.69
C MET A 316 -36.42 -14.66 6.14
N GLY A 317 -35.65 -15.54 5.49
CA GLY A 317 -36.12 -16.87 5.06
C GLY A 317 -36.10 -17.96 6.13
N LYS A 318 -35.82 -17.60 7.40
CA LYS A 318 -35.81 -18.53 8.56
C LYS A 318 -36.76 -18.09 9.69
N ILE A 319 -37.69 -17.19 9.38
CA ILE A 319 -38.84 -16.84 10.22
C ILE A 319 -40.06 -17.38 9.49
#